data_AF-A0A511TGX6-F1
#
_entry.id   AF-A0A511TGX6-F1
#
_cell.length_a   1.000
_cell.length_b   1.000
_cell.length_c   1.000
_cell.angle_alpha   90.00
_cell.angle_beta   90.00
_cell.angle_gamma   90.00
#
_symmetry.space_group_name_H-M   'P 1'
#
loop_
_entity.id
_entity.type
_entity.pdbx_description
1 polymer ?
#
loop_
_entity_poly.entity_id
_entity_poly.type
_entity_poly.pdbx_seq_one_letter_code
_entity_poly.pdbx_strand_id
1 'polypeptide(L)'
;MGDKPGWGTDSELELDWGARKARPGPQDAGASPPEEPAPALAGKGPPGDPRYMSLELRLSLEAVLTATTLRMRQFREALEILIGWEGKNKYEVSGEDGRGTVYVGETGEGWMSRLARNFWPFYRARLECMTVGGTLAMAVELPWHLFFARAEVTAWDGRPMGDIVQRLRLFGRRFDIVSSTGAVLATVEGPFWRPWTFRILQRGEEVAVIRKKWSGLLQETFSDADNFSLEFQPSCTDGRLRQLVLASALLVDLTYFDSRKNRSLFGAGADIVD
;
A
#
# COMPACT_ATOMS: atom_id res chain seq x y z
N MET A 1 -82.88 38.43 -30.40
CA MET A 1 -82.03 39.56 -30.83
C MET A 1 -81.05 39.80 -29.70
N GLY A 2 -79.76 39.84 -30.00
CA GLY A 2 -78.70 39.25 -29.18
C GLY A 2 -78.40 39.91 -27.82
N ASP A 3 -78.21 39.06 -26.82
CA ASP A 3 -77.62 39.40 -25.54
C ASP A 3 -76.16 38.92 -25.52
N LYS A 4 -75.23 39.86 -25.32
CA LYS A 4 -73.87 39.59 -24.84
C LYS A 4 -73.82 39.97 -23.37
N PRO A 5 -73.58 39.03 -22.43
CA PRO A 5 -73.27 39.40 -21.06
C PRO A 5 -71.79 39.78 -20.94
N GLY A 6 -71.59 40.94 -20.31
CA GLY A 6 -70.29 41.51 -19.97
C GLY A 6 -69.52 40.65 -18.97
N TRP A 7 -68.20 40.77 -19.07
CA TRP A 7 -67.24 40.10 -18.21
C TRP A 7 -67.32 40.70 -16.80
N GLY A 8 -67.75 39.90 -15.83
CA GLY A 8 -67.85 40.26 -14.43
C GLY A 8 -66.94 39.37 -13.58
N THR A 9 -65.90 40.02 -13.04
CA THR A 9 -65.36 39.87 -11.67
C THR A 9 -65.04 38.47 -11.13
N ASP A 10 -63.71 38.23 -11.01
CA ASP A 10 -63.09 37.56 -9.87
C ASP A 10 -63.84 37.88 -8.56
N SER A 11 -64.32 36.84 -7.89
CA SER A 11 -64.49 36.85 -6.44
C SER A 11 -64.43 35.42 -5.94
N GLU A 12 -63.35 35.19 -5.21
CA GLU A 12 -62.89 33.99 -4.53
C GLU A 12 -64.02 33.19 -3.88
N LEU A 13 -64.00 31.88 -4.13
CA LEU A 13 -64.68 30.89 -3.30
C LEU A 13 -64.10 30.95 -1.88
N GLU A 14 -64.88 31.47 -0.95
CA GLU A 14 -64.66 31.39 0.49
C GLU A 14 -64.44 29.93 0.90
N LEU A 15 -63.19 29.59 1.21
CA LEU A 15 -62.81 28.30 1.77
C LEU A 15 -62.87 28.36 3.30
N ASP A 16 -63.71 27.50 3.86
CA ASP A 16 -63.94 27.24 5.28
C ASP A 16 -62.63 27.14 6.10
N TRP A 17 -62.43 28.13 6.97
CA TRP A 17 -61.27 28.22 7.86
C TRP A 17 -61.45 27.48 9.20
N GLY A 18 -62.59 26.82 9.44
CA GLY A 18 -62.99 26.32 10.76
C GLY A 18 -62.42 24.97 11.20
N ALA A 19 -61.73 24.22 10.33
CA ALA A 19 -61.35 22.83 10.61
C ALA A 19 -59.87 22.47 10.34
N ARG A 20 -58.95 23.43 10.38
CA ARG A 20 -57.51 23.11 10.37
C ARG A 20 -57.02 22.96 11.81
N LYS A 21 -56.63 21.74 12.19
CA LYS A 21 -55.75 21.52 13.34
C LYS A 21 -54.59 22.51 13.24
N ALA A 22 -54.26 23.18 14.35
CA ALA A 22 -53.12 24.07 14.43
C ALA A 22 -51.89 23.37 13.83
N ARG A 23 -51.30 23.98 12.80
CA ARG A 23 -49.93 23.62 12.39
C ARG A 23 -49.06 23.78 13.64
N PRO A 24 -48.28 22.77 14.06
CA PRO A 24 -47.33 22.99 15.12
C PRO A 24 -46.45 24.17 14.71
N GLY A 25 -46.43 25.22 15.54
CA GLY A 25 -45.44 26.29 15.40
C GLY A 25 -44.03 25.72 15.44
N PRO A 26 -43.00 26.51 15.13
CA PRO A 26 -41.62 26.09 15.31
C PRO A 26 -41.39 25.79 16.79
N GLN A 27 -41.70 24.56 17.20
CA GLN A 27 -41.13 23.95 18.38
C GLN A 27 -39.65 23.97 18.12
N ASP A 28 -38.92 24.55 19.07
CA ASP A 28 -37.48 24.64 19.11
C ASP A 28 -36.89 23.53 18.26
N ALA A 29 -36.28 23.91 17.14
CA ALA A 29 -35.31 23.08 16.48
C ALA A 29 -34.20 22.90 17.52
N GLY A 30 -34.46 21.99 18.47
CA GLY A 30 -33.48 21.47 19.38
C GLY A 30 -32.37 21.07 18.45
N ALA A 31 -31.25 21.78 18.59
CA ALA A 31 -30.04 21.47 17.87
C ALA A 31 -29.94 19.95 17.91
N SER A 32 -30.02 19.31 16.73
CA SER A 32 -29.63 17.92 16.61
C SER A 32 -28.35 17.84 17.42
N PRO A 33 -28.24 16.93 18.40
CA PRO A 33 -26.96 16.70 19.05
C PRO A 33 -25.93 16.64 17.93
N PRO A 34 -24.79 17.35 18.02
CA PRO A 34 -23.77 17.26 16.98
C PRO A 34 -23.63 15.78 16.68
N GLU A 35 -23.90 15.41 15.42
CA GLU A 35 -23.92 14.02 14.98
C GLU A 35 -22.60 13.44 15.46
N GLU A 36 -22.65 12.64 16.54
CA GLU A 36 -21.45 12.09 17.14
C GLU A 36 -20.74 11.37 16.00
N PRO A 37 -19.45 11.64 15.74
CA PRO A 37 -18.75 11.00 14.65
C PRO A 37 -18.98 9.50 14.79
N ALA A 38 -19.58 8.90 13.75
CA ALA A 38 -19.93 7.49 13.72
C ALA A 38 -18.84 6.68 14.42
N PRO A 39 -19.18 5.82 15.41
CA PRO A 39 -18.21 5.25 16.32
C PRO A 39 -17.04 4.68 15.53
N ALA A 40 -15.84 5.17 15.83
CA ALA A 40 -14.64 4.87 15.06
C ALA A 40 -14.56 3.35 14.84
N LEU A 41 -14.82 2.93 13.59
CA LEU A 41 -14.66 1.54 13.15
C LEU A 41 -13.17 1.15 13.18
N ALA A 42 -12.28 2.11 13.43
CA ALA A 42 -10.86 1.93 13.67
C ALA A 42 -10.57 0.69 14.54
N GLY A 43 -9.88 -0.30 13.96
CA GLY A 43 -9.44 -1.52 14.66
C GLY A 43 -10.53 -2.58 14.93
N LYS A 44 -11.79 -2.36 14.51
CA LYS A 44 -12.90 -3.31 14.74
C LYS A 44 -13.19 -4.26 13.58
N GLY A 45 -12.52 -4.12 12.45
CA GLY A 45 -12.72 -4.96 11.25
C GLY A 45 -11.52 -5.78 10.85
N PRO A 46 -11.53 -6.35 9.62
CA PRO A 46 -10.39 -7.10 9.09
C PRO A 46 -9.12 -6.22 9.02
N PRO A 47 -7.94 -6.73 9.42
CA PRO A 47 -6.67 -6.01 9.28
C PRO A 47 -6.39 -5.68 7.81
N GLY A 48 -5.90 -4.47 7.54
CA GLY A 48 -5.64 -4.01 6.17
C GLY A 48 -6.83 -3.35 5.45
N ASP A 49 -8.05 -3.47 5.97
CA ASP A 49 -9.24 -2.88 5.32
C ASP A 49 -9.35 -1.37 5.62
N PRO A 50 -9.31 -0.49 4.60
CA PRO A 50 -9.37 0.96 4.78
C PRO A 50 -10.59 1.48 5.54
N ARG A 51 -11.70 0.73 5.55
CA ARG A 51 -12.93 1.13 6.26
C ARG A 51 -12.77 1.12 7.78
N TYR A 52 -11.74 0.43 8.28
CA TYR A 52 -11.45 0.27 9.70
C TYR A 52 -10.10 0.92 10.06
N MET A 53 -9.59 1.82 9.23
CA MET A 53 -8.48 2.71 9.56
C MET A 53 -9.00 4.01 10.21
N SER A 54 -8.15 4.71 10.96
CA SER A 54 -8.44 6.10 11.31
C SER A 54 -8.49 6.96 10.04
N LEU A 55 -9.22 8.09 10.08
CA LEU A 55 -9.30 9.01 8.94
C LEU A 55 -7.91 9.51 8.54
N GLU A 56 -7.09 9.89 9.51
CA GLU A 56 -5.71 10.35 9.31
C GLU A 56 -4.86 9.30 8.58
N LEU A 57 -4.91 8.05 9.03
CA LEU A 57 -4.15 6.96 8.42
C LEU A 57 -4.64 6.69 6.99
N ARG A 58 -5.96 6.66 6.79
CA ARG A 58 -6.56 6.42 5.47
C ARG A 58 -6.19 7.50 4.46
N LEU A 59 -6.18 8.77 4.88
CA LEU A 59 -5.75 9.89 4.03
C LEU A 59 -4.25 9.83 3.75
N SER A 60 -3.43 9.50 4.74
CA SER A 60 -1.99 9.34 4.57
C SER A 60 -1.63 8.20 3.61
N LEU A 61 -2.45 7.13 3.61
CA LEU A 61 -2.29 5.96 2.73
C LEU A 61 -3.05 6.08 1.40
N GLU A 62 -3.62 7.24 1.07
CA GLU A 62 -4.46 7.40 -0.12
C GLU A 62 -3.78 6.85 -1.37
N ALA A 63 -2.53 7.22 -1.65
CA ALA A 63 -1.82 6.72 -2.82
C ALA A 63 -1.72 5.18 -2.82
N VAL A 64 -1.33 4.58 -1.69
CA VAL A 64 -1.22 3.11 -1.57
C VAL A 64 -2.56 2.43 -1.83
N LEU A 65 -3.66 3.07 -1.44
CA LEU A 65 -5.01 2.51 -1.49
C LEU A 65 -5.78 2.81 -2.79
N THR A 66 -5.46 3.89 -3.50
CA THR A 66 -6.25 4.35 -4.67
C THR A 66 -5.44 4.62 -5.94
N ALA A 67 -4.15 5.00 -5.87
CA ALA A 67 -3.36 5.36 -7.06
C ALA A 67 -3.27 4.22 -8.08
N THR A 68 -3.27 4.56 -9.37
CA THR A 68 -3.03 3.59 -10.45
C THR A 68 -1.59 3.08 -10.45
N THR A 69 -0.64 3.96 -10.13
CA THR A 69 0.78 3.63 -10.07
C THR A 69 1.37 4.15 -8.78
N LEU A 70 2.09 3.28 -8.05
CA LEU A 70 3.01 3.68 -6.99
C LEU A 70 4.44 3.67 -7.50
N ARG A 71 5.19 4.72 -7.15
CA ARG A 71 6.64 4.76 -7.29
C ARG A 71 7.25 4.42 -5.95
N MET A 72 8.14 3.43 -5.93
CA MET A 72 8.94 3.08 -4.75
C MET A 72 10.41 3.36 -5.05
N ARG A 73 10.99 4.33 -4.35
CA ARG A 73 12.35 4.82 -4.55
C ARG A 73 13.23 4.41 -3.37
N GLN A 74 14.31 3.70 -3.64
CA GLN A 74 15.26 3.29 -2.60
C GLN A 74 16.31 4.38 -2.35
N PHE A 75 16.56 4.71 -1.08
CA PHE A 75 17.68 5.60 -0.71
C PHE A 75 18.96 4.80 -0.58
N ARG A 76 20.06 5.28 -1.20
CA ARG A 76 21.32 4.53 -1.24
C ARG A 76 22.37 4.88 -0.19
N GLU A 77 22.48 6.11 0.34
CA GLU A 77 23.32 6.44 1.53
C GLU A 77 23.44 7.95 1.94
N ALA A 78 22.76 8.93 1.31
CA ALA A 78 23.12 10.35 1.53
C ALA A 78 22.35 11.15 2.63
N LEU A 79 21.38 10.58 3.36
CA LEU A 79 20.62 11.31 4.39
C LEU A 79 20.45 10.49 5.68
N GLU A 80 21.56 10.20 6.36
CA GLU A 80 21.50 9.68 7.74
C GLU A 80 21.03 10.75 8.75
N ILE A 81 21.04 12.03 8.37
CA ILE A 81 20.90 13.15 9.32
C ILE A 81 19.44 13.60 9.52
N LEU A 82 18.48 13.21 8.67
CA LEU A 82 17.15 13.86 8.65
C LEU A 82 15.97 13.02 9.19
N ILE A 83 16.10 11.69 9.36
CA ILE A 83 14.93 10.81 9.62
C ILE A 83 15.10 9.86 10.84
N GLY A 84 16.25 9.82 11.51
CA GLY A 84 16.41 9.06 12.77
C GLY A 84 16.34 7.52 12.64
N TRP A 85 16.31 6.98 11.42
CA TRP A 85 16.40 5.53 11.16
C TRP A 85 17.85 5.11 10.87
N GLU A 86 18.34 4.11 11.61
CA GLU A 86 19.70 3.56 11.47
C GLU A 86 19.81 2.38 10.47
N GLY A 87 18.69 1.95 9.87
CA GLY A 87 18.62 0.80 8.97
C GLY A 87 19.22 1.02 7.58
N LYS A 88 19.67 -0.07 6.93
CA LYS A 88 20.23 -0.02 5.56
C LYS A 88 19.16 0.19 4.49
N ASN A 89 18.02 -0.44 4.67
CA ASN A 89 16.94 -0.40 3.68
C ASN A 89 15.95 0.72 4.02
N LYS A 90 15.87 1.71 3.13
CA LYS A 90 14.98 2.87 3.24
C LYS A 90 14.32 3.12 1.89
N TYR A 91 13.01 3.27 1.89
CA TYR A 91 12.23 3.52 0.70
C TYR A 91 11.26 4.68 0.92
N GLU A 92 11.07 5.47 -0.13
CA GLU A 92 9.96 6.39 -0.27
C GLU A 92 8.96 5.76 -1.23
N VAL A 93 7.69 5.66 -0.82
CA VAL A 93 6.61 5.14 -1.66
C VAL A 93 5.58 6.23 -1.84
N SER A 94 5.31 6.64 -3.07
CA SER A 94 4.38 7.71 -3.39
C SER A 94 3.55 7.38 -4.63
N GLY A 95 2.45 8.11 -4.83
CA GLY A 95 1.68 8.06 -6.07
C GLY A 95 2.48 8.56 -7.27
N GLU A 96 1.93 8.38 -8.47
CA GLU A 96 2.57 8.86 -9.69
C GLU A 96 2.83 10.37 -9.70
N ASP A 97 1.94 11.13 -9.08
CA ASP A 97 1.99 12.58 -8.90
C ASP A 97 2.87 13.04 -7.72
N GLY A 98 3.48 12.10 -7.00
CA GLY A 98 4.29 12.38 -5.81
C GLY A 98 3.48 12.66 -4.54
N ARG A 99 2.15 12.52 -4.57
CA ARG A 99 1.29 12.65 -3.38
C ARG A 99 1.15 11.34 -2.62
N GLY A 100 0.61 11.41 -1.41
CA GLY A 100 0.34 10.25 -0.55
C GLY A 100 1.60 9.46 -0.19
N THR A 101 2.68 10.18 0.11
CA THR A 101 3.98 9.59 0.41
C THR A 101 3.97 8.87 1.75
N VAL A 102 4.49 7.65 1.76
CA VAL A 102 4.83 6.90 2.96
C VAL A 102 6.30 6.49 2.92
N TYR A 103 6.89 6.36 4.09
CA TYR A 103 8.29 6.00 4.23
C TYR A 103 8.40 4.59 4.80
N VAL A 104 9.23 3.77 4.18
CA VAL A 104 9.52 2.42 4.65
C VAL A 104 10.95 2.38 5.15
N GLY A 105 11.16 1.99 6.40
CA GLY A 105 12.48 1.89 7.01
C GLY A 105 12.69 0.53 7.66
N GLU A 106 13.91 -0.01 7.57
CA GLU A 106 14.30 -1.20 8.33
C GLU A 106 14.54 -0.86 9.81
N THR A 107 13.74 -1.47 10.67
CA THR A 107 13.85 -1.38 12.13
C THR A 107 14.62 -2.63 12.61
N GLY A 108 15.86 -2.45 13.03
CA GLY A 108 16.75 -3.57 13.38
C GLY A 108 17.71 -3.28 14.52
N GLU A 109 17.58 -4.06 15.59
CA GLU A 109 18.41 -4.05 16.79
C GLU A 109 19.83 -4.59 16.52
N GLY A 110 20.83 -3.79 16.91
CA GLY A 110 22.09 -4.27 17.45
C GLY A 110 23.13 -4.84 16.48
N TRP A 111 24.39 -4.65 16.89
CA TRP A 111 25.62 -5.19 16.29
C TRP A 111 25.60 -6.70 15.97
N MET A 112 24.82 -7.51 16.70
CA MET A 112 24.73 -8.97 16.52
C MET A 112 24.09 -9.37 15.17
N SER A 113 23.07 -8.64 14.74
CA SER A 113 22.41 -8.79 13.43
C SER A 113 23.33 -8.38 12.27
N ARG A 114 24.35 -7.56 12.55
CA ARG A 114 25.32 -7.11 11.54
C ARG A 114 26.33 -8.18 11.16
N LEU A 115 26.72 -9.07 12.09
CA LEU A 115 27.66 -10.17 11.89
C LEU A 115 27.00 -11.38 11.20
N ALA A 116 25.75 -11.69 11.53
CA ALA A 116 25.01 -12.81 10.95
C ALA A 116 24.71 -12.63 9.44
N ARG A 117 24.72 -11.38 8.94
CA ARG A 117 24.47 -11.02 7.54
C ARG A 117 25.49 -11.57 6.54
N ASN A 118 26.74 -11.80 6.97
CA ASN A 118 27.77 -12.38 6.11
C ASN A 118 27.60 -13.90 5.91
N PHE A 119 26.68 -14.54 6.66
CA PHE A 119 26.36 -15.95 6.54
C PHE A 119 24.90 -16.10 6.12
N TRP A 120 24.68 -16.30 4.81
CA TRP A 120 23.40 -16.72 4.26
C TRP A 120 23.07 -18.11 4.82
N PRO A 121 22.27 -18.20 5.91
CA PRO A 121 20.80 -18.09 5.86
C PRO A 121 20.18 -17.16 6.94
N PHE A 122 20.94 -16.39 7.75
CA PHE A 122 20.44 -15.76 8.99
C PHE A 122 19.81 -14.35 8.85
N TYR A 123 19.39 -13.93 7.67
CA TYR A 123 18.86 -12.57 7.47
C TYR A 123 17.43 -12.45 8.01
N ARG A 124 17.29 -11.83 9.18
CA ARG A 124 16.01 -11.35 9.72
C ARG A 124 15.93 -9.85 9.50
N ALA A 125 14.85 -9.39 8.91
CA ALA A 125 14.59 -7.97 8.71
C ALA A 125 13.16 -7.63 9.08
N ARG A 126 12.94 -6.44 9.62
CA ARG A 126 11.62 -5.87 9.85
C ARG A 126 11.57 -4.51 9.20
N LEU A 127 10.69 -4.34 8.23
CA LEU A 127 10.44 -3.07 7.58
C LEU A 127 9.17 -2.47 8.15
N GLU A 128 9.22 -1.21 8.57
CA GLU A 128 8.07 -0.47 9.06
C GLU A 128 7.69 0.60 8.05
N CYS A 129 6.44 0.55 7.59
CA CYS A 129 5.85 1.55 6.70
C CYS A 129 5.16 2.60 7.58
N MET A 130 5.72 3.79 7.62
CA MET A 130 5.25 4.93 8.40
C MET A 130 4.65 5.99 7.48
N THR A 131 3.58 6.64 7.94
CA THR A 131 3.08 7.86 7.33
C THR A 131 4.05 9.02 7.56
N VAL A 132 3.87 10.13 6.83
CA VAL A 132 4.61 11.38 7.08
C VAL A 132 4.43 11.88 8.52
N GLY A 133 3.27 11.60 9.13
CA GLY A 133 2.97 11.92 10.54
C GLY A 133 3.64 10.99 11.56
N GLY A 134 4.41 9.98 11.13
CA GLY A 134 5.06 9.02 12.03
C GLY A 134 4.15 7.90 12.52
N THR A 135 2.94 7.77 11.96
CA THR A 135 1.99 6.70 12.31
C THR A 135 2.33 5.43 11.53
N LEU A 136 2.39 4.28 12.21
CA LEU A 136 2.61 2.98 11.56
C LEU A 136 1.40 2.59 10.72
N ALA A 137 1.61 2.38 9.42
CA ALA A 137 0.61 1.89 8.49
C ALA A 137 0.58 0.36 8.40
N MET A 138 1.75 -0.24 8.28
CA MET A 138 1.96 -1.68 8.29
C MET A 138 3.43 -2.00 8.56
N ALA A 139 3.71 -3.22 8.98
CA ALA A 139 5.07 -3.74 9.06
C ALA A 139 5.18 -5.03 8.25
N VAL A 140 6.37 -5.25 7.69
CA VAL A 140 6.74 -6.42 6.90
C VAL A 140 7.92 -7.08 7.58
N GLU A 141 7.71 -8.24 8.19
CA GLU A 141 8.75 -9.01 8.85
C GLU A 141 9.19 -10.17 7.95
N LEU A 142 10.49 -10.25 7.70
CA LEU A 142 11.12 -11.34 6.97
C LEU A 142 11.77 -12.25 8.02
N PRO A 143 11.07 -13.31 8.47
CA PRO A 143 11.65 -14.24 9.42
C PRO A 143 12.78 -15.04 8.78
N TRP A 144 13.59 -15.65 9.65
CA TRP A 144 14.62 -16.57 9.21
C TRP A 144 14.02 -17.70 8.37
N HIS A 145 14.61 -17.96 7.20
CA HIS A 145 14.20 -19.05 6.34
C HIS A 145 15.42 -19.76 5.73
N LEU A 146 15.33 -21.10 5.62
CA LEU A 146 16.46 -21.89 5.10
C LEU A 146 16.41 -22.07 3.57
N PHE A 147 15.21 -22.16 2.97
CA PHE A 147 15.05 -22.51 1.54
C PHE A 147 14.09 -21.61 0.76
N PHE A 148 13.02 -21.13 1.39
CA PHE A 148 11.96 -20.38 0.73
C PHE A 148 11.72 -19.06 1.45
N ALA A 149 11.84 -17.95 0.72
CA ALA A 149 11.58 -16.63 1.26
C ALA A 149 10.14 -16.50 1.72
N ARG A 150 9.96 -15.81 2.85
CA ARG A 150 8.65 -15.47 3.41
C ARG A 150 8.68 -14.05 3.95
N ALA A 151 7.56 -13.36 3.81
CA ALA A 151 7.27 -12.15 4.56
C ALA A 151 5.94 -12.28 5.29
N GLU A 152 5.90 -11.85 6.54
CA GLU A 152 4.71 -11.74 7.37
C GLU A 152 4.34 -10.26 7.46
N VAL A 153 3.07 -9.93 7.18
CA VAL A 153 2.61 -8.54 7.11
C VAL A 153 1.63 -8.29 8.23
N THR A 154 1.90 -7.29 9.05
CA THR A 154 1.01 -6.81 10.12
C THR A 154 0.43 -5.45 9.78
N ALA A 155 -0.84 -5.23 10.11
CA ALA A 155 -1.51 -3.94 9.91
C ALA A 155 -1.10 -2.90 10.97
N TRP A 156 -1.63 -1.67 10.84
CA TRP A 156 -1.42 -0.54 11.76
C TRP A 156 -1.77 -0.84 13.22
N ASP A 157 -2.67 -1.80 13.46
CA ASP A 157 -3.12 -2.21 14.78
C ASP A 157 -2.36 -3.44 15.33
N GLY A 158 -1.29 -3.85 14.66
CA GLY A 158 -0.45 -4.99 15.03
C GLY A 158 -1.05 -6.36 14.71
N ARG A 159 -2.28 -6.44 14.18
CA ARG A 159 -2.90 -7.72 13.80
C ARG A 159 -2.35 -8.23 12.46
N PRO A 160 -2.24 -9.56 12.26
CA PRO A 160 -1.74 -10.13 11.02
C PRO A 160 -2.67 -9.81 9.84
N MET A 161 -2.11 -9.15 8.82
CA MET A 161 -2.77 -8.81 7.58
C MET A 161 -2.61 -9.90 6.52
N GLY A 162 -1.54 -10.68 6.54
CA GLY A 162 -1.33 -11.76 5.59
C GLY A 162 0.15 -12.05 5.39
N ASP A 163 0.43 -13.08 4.61
CA ASP A 163 1.78 -13.56 4.37
C ASP A 163 2.08 -13.63 2.88
N ILE A 164 3.35 -13.49 2.52
CA ILE A 164 3.85 -13.70 1.17
C ILE A 164 4.83 -14.86 1.25
N VAL A 165 4.51 -15.97 0.57
CA VAL A 165 5.27 -17.21 0.71
C VAL A 165 5.81 -17.65 -0.65
N GLN A 166 7.13 -17.85 -0.75
CA GLN A 166 7.74 -18.39 -1.96
C GLN A 166 7.30 -19.84 -2.16
N ARG A 167 6.90 -20.15 -3.39
CA ARG A 167 6.54 -21.51 -3.82
C ARG A 167 7.62 -22.08 -4.73
N LEU A 168 7.89 -23.37 -4.56
CA LEU A 168 8.76 -24.09 -5.45
C LEU A 168 8.14 -24.14 -6.85
N ARG A 169 8.94 -23.83 -7.86
CA ARG A 169 8.56 -23.95 -9.27
C ARG A 169 9.79 -24.36 -10.06
N LEU A 170 9.62 -25.21 -11.07
CA LEU A 170 10.73 -25.71 -11.88
C LEU A 170 11.41 -24.56 -12.67
N PHE A 171 10.62 -23.57 -13.09
CA PHE A 171 11.11 -22.39 -13.83
C PHE A 171 10.45 -21.10 -13.35
N GLY A 172 11.24 -20.02 -13.33
CA GLY A 172 10.81 -18.72 -12.86
C GLY A 172 10.64 -18.66 -11.34
N ARG A 173 10.04 -17.58 -10.85
CA ARG A 173 9.77 -17.37 -9.42
C ARG A 173 8.27 -17.32 -9.19
N ARG A 174 7.81 -17.86 -8.08
CA ARG A 174 6.40 -17.80 -7.69
C ARG A 174 6.27 -17.52 -6.21
N PHE A 175 5.38 -16.62 -5.86
CA PHE A 175 4.95 -16.39 -4.48
C PHE A 175 3.43 -16.47 -4.42
N ASP A 176 2.90 -16.93 -3.31
CA ASP A 176 1.49 -16.78 -3.02
C ASP A 176 1.31 -15.68 -1.96
N ILE A 177 0.37 -14.78 -2.20
CA ILE A 177 -0.13 -13.83 -1.21
C ILE A 177 -1.29 -14.52 -0.49
N VAL A 178 -1.12 -14.74 0.81
CA VAL A 178 -2.01 -15.54 1.66
C VAL A 178 -2.65 -14.64 2.70
N SER A 179 -3.95 -14.78 2.92
CA SER A 179 -4.65 -14.10 4.01
C SER A 179 -4.18 -14.63 5.37
N SER A 180 -4.49 -13.89 6.43
CA SER A 180 -4.33 -14.34 7.82
C SER A 180 -5.11 -15.62 8.17
N THR A 181 -6.08 -16.03 7.33
CA THR A 181 -6.84 -17.27 7.48
C THR A 181 -6.27 -18.42 6.65
N GLY A 182 -5.17 -18.22 5.92
CA GLY A 182 -4.54 -19.24 5.08
C GLY A 182 -5.06 -19.31 3.64
N ALA A 183 -6.01 -18.46 3.25
CA ALA A 183 -6.57 -18.46 1.89
C ALA A 183 -5.66 -17.70 0.93
N VAL A 184 -5.41 -18.25 -0.27
CA VAL A 184 -4.62 -17.55 -1.31
C VAL A 184 -5.46 -16.42 -1.91
N LEU A 185 -5.00 -15.18 -1.74
CA LEU A 185 -5.64 -13.97 -2.25
C LEU A 185 -5.20 -13.66 -3.68
N ALA A 186 -3.92 -13.86 -3.97
CA ALA A 186 -3.30 -13.63 -5.27
C ALA A 186 -1.98 -14.41 -5.38
N THR A 187 -1.44 -14.51 -6.59
CA THR A 187 -0.14 -15.14 -6.87
C THR A 187 0.77 -14.12 -7.54
N VAL A 188 2.01 -14.02 -7.09
CA VAL A 188 3.06 -13.24 -7.73
C VAL A 188 3.86 -14.16 -8.64
N GLU A 189 3.80 -13.91 -9.94
CA GLU A 189 4.54 -14.65 -10.95
C GLU A 189 5.72 -13.81 -11.43
N GLY A 190 6.91 -14.31 -11.09
CA GLY A 190 8.16 -13.79 -11.58
C GLY A 190 8.46 -14.27 -13.00
N PRO A 191 9.31 -13.53 -13.69
CA PRO A 191 9.58 -13.71 -15.11
C PRO A 191 10.45 -14.95 -15.36
N PHE A 192 10.28 -15.54 -16.54
CA PHE A 192 11.28 -16.45 -17.11
C PHE A 192 12.33 -15.69 -17.94
N TRP A 193 11.91 -14.65 -18.69
CA TRP A 193 12.77 -13.89 -19.62
C TRP A 193 12.93 -12.38 -19.33
N ARG A 194 12.03 -11.77 -18.55
CA ARG A 194 12.04 -10.33 -18.20
C ARG A 194 12.38 -10.13 -16.72
N PRO A 195 13.63 -10.30 -16.27
CA PRO A 195 14.02 -10.55 -14.86
C PRO A 195 13.59 -9.50 -13.81
N TRP A 196 12.96 -8.42 -14.25
CA TRP A 196 12.58 -7.24 -13.46
C TRP A 196 11.08 -7.02 -13.35
N THR A 197 10.25 -7.87 -13.98
CA THR A 197 8.79 -7.71 -14.02
C THR A 197 8.10 -8.88 -13.33
N PHE A 198 7.32 -8.59 -12.28
CA PHE A 198 6.55 -9.56 -11.53
C PHE A 198 5.07 -9.24 -11.68
N ARG A 199 4.29 -10.21 -12.17
CA ARG A 199 2.85 -10.04 -12.39
C ARG A 199 2.10 -10.57 -11.18
N ILE A 200 1.07 -9.86 -10.74
CA ILE A 200 0.22 -10.30 -9.63
C ILE A 200 -1.12 -10.70 -10.22
N LEU A 201 -1.48 -11.96 -10.02
CA LEU A 201 -2.68 -12.58 -10.56
C LEU A 201 -3.66 -12.88 -9.43
N GLN A 202 -4.89 -12.39 -9.54
CA GLN A 202 -6.00 -12.79 -8.69
C GLN A 202 -6.96 -13.65 -9.53
N ARG A 203 -7.18 -14.90 -9.10
CA ARG A 203 -8.04 -15.85 -9.84
C ARG A 203 -7.67 -16.01 -11.33
N GLY A 204 -6.38 -15.86 -11.66
CA GLY A 204 -5.85 -15.97 -13.02
C GLY A 204 -5.84 -14.65 -13.82
N GLU A 205 -6.51 -13.60 -13.33
CA GLU A 205 -6.50 -12.28 -13.95
C GLU A 205 -5.41 -11.39 -13.37
N GLU A 206 -4.72 -10.64 -14.22
CA GLU A 206 -3.72 -9.68 -13.75
C GLU A 206 -4.41 -8.51 -13.04
N VAL A 207 -3.98 -8.26 -11.80
CA VAL A 207 -4.50 -7.16 -10.97
C VAL A 207 -3.44 -6.11 -10.65
N ALA A 208 -2.16 -6.48 -10.72
CA ALA A 208 -1.06 -5.53 -10.58
C ALA A 208 0.24 -6.06 -11.20
N VAL A 209 1.19 -5.17 -11.44
CA VAL A 209 2.52 -5.51 -11.94
C VAL A 209 3.58 -4.71 -11.18
N ILE A 210 4.59 -5.40 -10.66
CA ILE A 210 5.77 -4.80 -10.05
C ILE A 210 6.88 -4.77 -11.12
N ARG A 211 7.44 -3.60 -11.41
CA ARG A 211 8.58 -3.43 -12.32
C ARG A 211 9.74 -2.73 -11.61
N LYS A 212 10.93 -3.30 -11.71
CA LYS A 212 12.17 -2.62 -11.32
C LYS A 212 12.81 -1.94 -12.54
N LYS A 213 13.06 -0.64 -12.48
CA LYS A 213 13.88 0.11 -13.45
C LYS A 213 15.30 0.26 -12.90
N TRP A 214 16.31 -0.08 -13.69
CA TRP A 214 17.71 0.20 -13.38
C TRP A 214 18.15 1.46 -14.11
N SER A 215 18.75 2.39 -13.39
CA SER A 215 19.33 3.62 -13.96
C SER A 215 20.56 3.35 -14.87
N GLY A 216 21.12 2.14 -14.86
CA GLY A 216 22.45 1.86 -15.40
C GLY A 216 22.55 1.38 -16.86
N LEU A 217 21.51 1.43 -17.69
CA LEU A 217 21.64 1.07 -19.13
C LEU A 217 21.56 2.27 -20.09
N LEU A 218 21.25 3.48 -19.61
CA LEU A 218 21.26 4.72 -20.38
C LEU A 218 21.51 5.91 -19.43
N GLN A 219 22.75 6.39 -19.46
CA GLN A 219 23.22 7.76 -19.20
C GLN A 219 22.79 8.50 -17.92
N GLU A 220 23.79 8.73 -17.08
CA GLU A 220 24.07 9.92 -16.28
C GLU A 220 23.02 11.06 -16.34
N THR A 221 22.12 11.09 -15.36
CA THR A 221 21.61 12.34 -14.78
C THR A 221 21.05 12.09 -13.37
N PHE A 222 21.85 12.42 -12.34
CA PHE A 222 21.46 12.85 -10.98
C PHE A 222 20.26 12.20 -10.23
N SER A 223 19.95 10.92 -10.45
CA SER A 223 19.23 10.13 -9.44
C SER A 223 19.66 8.66 -9.47
N ASP A 224 20.72 8.34 -8.73
CA ASP A 224 21.28 6.98 -8.56
C ASP A 224 20.36 6.00 -7.80
N ALA A 225 19.09 6.33 -7.62
CA ALA A 225 18.12 5.51 -6.91
C ALA A 225 17.50 4.45 -7.84
N ASP A 226 17.47 3.18 -7.39
CA ASP A 226 16.66 2.17 -8.04
C ASP A 226 15.17 2.54 -7.85
N ASN A 227 14.44 2.59 -8.95
CA ASN A 227 13.02 2.93 -8.95
C ASN A 227 12.20 1.69 -9.28
N PHE A 228 11.28 1.35 -8.37
CA PHE A 228 10.24 0.38 -8.61
C PHE A 228 8.95 1.10 -8.99
N SER A 229 8.20 0.54 -9.95
CA SER A 229 6.80 0.89 -10.18
C SER A 229 5.90 -0.28 -9.81
N LEU A 230 4.82 0.01 -9.09
CA LEU A 230 3.74 -0.92 -8.83
C LEU A 230 2.52 -0.36 -9.56
N GLU A 231 2.14 -1.00 -10.65
CA GLU A 231 1.03 -0.59 -11.49
C GLU A 231 -0.17 -1.46 -11.19
N PHE A 232 -1.27 -0.86 -10.74
CA PHE A 232 -2.50 -1.52 -10.37
C PHE A 232 -3.50 -1.43 -11.52
N GLN A 233 -4.11 -2.56 -11.85
CA GLN A 233 -5.23 -2.60 -12.78
C GLN A 233 -6.48 -2.01 -12.11
N PRO A 234 -7.42 -1.43 -12.86
CA PRO A 234 -8.68 -0.91 -12.30
C PRO A 234 -9.49 -1.94 -11.50
N SER A 235 -9.30 -3.24 -11.78
CA SER A 235 -9.91 -4.35 -11.04
C SER A 235 -9.38 -4.53 -9.61
N CYS A 236 -8.19 -3.99 -9.29
CA CYS A 236 -7.56 -4.11 -7.98
C CYS A 236 -8.08 -3.03 -7.01
N THR A 237 -9.32 -3.19 -6.55
CA THR A 237 -9.99 -2.24 -5.63
C THR A 237 -9.81 -2.58 -4.16
N ASP A 238 -9.35 -3.80 -3.84
CA ASP A 238 -9.12 -4.24 -2.46
C ASP A 238 -7.87 -3.56 -1.86
N GLY A 239 -8.10 -2.61 -0.95
CA GLY A 239 -7.03 -1.88 -0.26
C GLY A 239 -6.08 -2.77 0.53
N ARG A 240 -6.55 -3.92 1.07
CA ARG A 240 -5.68 -4.88 1.74
C ARG A 240 -4.76 -5.57 0.74
N LEU A 241 -5.29 -6.01 -0.40
CA LEU A 241 -4.46 -6.62 -1.44
C LEU A 241 -3.40 -5.65 -1.95
N ARG A 242 -3.74 -4.37 -2.13
CA ARG A 242 -2.78 -3.34 -2.57
C ARG A 242 -1.62 -3.14 -1.59
N GLN A 243 -1.90 -3.17 -0.28
CA GLN A 243 -0.86 -3.17 0.75
C GLN A 243 0.03 -4.42 0.69
N LEU A 244 -0.57 -5.60 0.49
CA LEU A 244 0.17 -6.86 0.33
C LEU A 244 1.01 -6.90 -0.96
N VAL A 245 0.58 -6.21 -2.01
CA VAL A 245 1.36 -6.02 -3.24
C VAL A 245 2.58 -5.13 -2.98
N LEU A 246 2.44 -4.07 -2.18
CA LEU A 246 3.58 -3.27 -1.74
C LEU A 246 4.56 -4.10 -0.90
N ALA A 247 4.07 -4.87 0.06
CA ALA A 247 4.90 -5.79 0.83
C ALA A 247 5.61 -6.84 -0.06
N SER A 248 4.94 -7.32 -1.12
CA SER A 248 5.55 -8.22 -2.11
C SER A 248 6.70 -7.56 -2.86
N ALA A 249 6.57 -6.28 -3.23
CA ALA A 249 7.65 -5.53 -3.88
C ALA A 249 8.87 -5.37 -2.95
N LEU A 250 8.66 -5.08 -1.67
CA LEU A 250 9.72 -5.00 -0.65
C LEU A 250 10.43 -6.35 -0.47
N LEU A 251 9.68 -7.46 -0.36
CA LEU A 251 10.25 -8.81 -0.27
C LEU A 251 11.10 -9.15 -1.50
N VAL A 252 10.61 -8.83 -2.70
CA VAL A 252 11.32 -9.06 -3.95
C VAL A 252 12.63 -8.27 -4.00
N ASP A 253 12.63 -7.02 -3.53
CA ASP A 253 13.86 -6.21 -3.49
C ASP A 253 14.91 -6.77 -2.54
N LEU A 254 14.51 -7.04 -1.29
CA LEU A 254 15.39 -7.60 -0.27
C LEU A 254 15.95 -8.98 -0.67
N THR A 255 15.11 -9.85 -1.23
CA THR A 255 15.51 -11.24 -1.53
C THR A 255 16.44 -11.32 -2.75
N TYR A 256 16.26 -10.45 -3.75
CA TYR A 256 16.89 -10.66 -5.07
C TYR A 256 17.79 -9.55 -5.55
N PHE A 257 17.72 -8.36 -4.98
CA PHE A 257 18.47 -7.21 -5.48
C PHE A 257 19.41 -6.58 -4.45
N ASP A 258 19.13 -6.69 -3.14
CA ASP A 258 20.05 -6.23 -2.07
C ASP A 258 21.37 -7.02 -2.06
N SER A 259 21.37 -8.26 -2.54
CA SER A 259 22.56 -9.13 -2.62
C SER A 259 23.55 -8.82 -3.76
N ARG A 260 23.30 -7.82 -4.61
CA ARG A 260 24.24 -7.45 -5.70
C ARG A 260 25.47 -6.67 -5.26
N LYS A 261 25.66 -6.40 -3.96
CA LYS A 261 26.87 -5.74 -3.45
C LYS A 261 28.06 -6.69 -3.14
N ASN A 262 27.95 -8.02 -3.29
CA ASN A 262 29.05 -8.95 -2.94
C ASN A 262 29.54 -9.86 -4.08
N ARG A 263 29.55 -9.37 -5.32
CA ARG A 263 30.10 -10.12 -6.47
C ARG A 263 31.33 -9.46 -7.12
N SER A 264 32.20 -8.89 -6.30
CA SER A 264 33.57 -8.48 -6.70
C SER A 264 34.69 -9.20 -5.95
N LEU A 265 34.41 -10.22 -5.13
CA LEU A 265 35.45 -10.93 -4.36
C LEU A 265 35.91 -12.27 -4.96
N PHE A 266 35.30 -12.74 -6.06
CA PHE A 266 35.79 -13.92 -6.80
C PHE A 266 35.60 -13.70 -8.30
N GLY A 267 36.60 -13.08 -8.94
CA GLY A 267 36.57 -12.80 -10.38
C GLY A 267 37.70 -11.92 -10.88
N ALA A 268 38.95 -12.18 -10.46
CA ALA A 268 40.16 -11.79 -11.18
C ALA A 268 41.33 -12.59 -10.59
N GLY A 269 41.54 -13.78 -11.14
CA GLY A 269 42.58 -14.70 -10.68
C GLY A 269 42.76 -15.82 -11.68
N ALA A 270 43.11 -15.46 -12.92
CA ALA A 270 43.66 -16.37 -13.92
C ALA A 270 44.39 -15.56 -14.99
N ASP A 271 45.53 -14.99 -14.60
CA ASP A 271 46.64 -14.71 -15.52
C ASP A 271 47.94 -15.03 -14.75
N ILE A 272 48.32 -16.30 -14.79
CA ILE A 272 49.70 -16.76 -14.61
C ILE A 272 49.91 -17.80 -15.69
N VAL A 273 50.66 -17.47 -16.75
CA VAL A 273 51.75 -18.28 -17.32
C VAL A 273 52.67 -17.32 -18.09
N ASP A 274 53.85 -17.07 -17.53
CA ASP A 274 55.10 -17.08 -18.30
C ASP A 274 55.47 -18.54 -18.58
#